data_AF-A0A371DFS7-F1
#
_entry.id   AF-A0A371DFS7-F1
#
_cell.length_a   1.000
_cell.length_b   1.000
_cell.length_c   1.000
_cell.angle_alpha   90.00
_cell.angle_beta   90.00
_cell.angle_gamma   90.00
#
_symmetry.space_group_name_H-M   'P 1'
#
loop_
_entity.id
_entity.type
_entity.pdbx_description
1 polymer ?
#
loop_
_entity_poly.entity_id
_entity_poly.type
_entity_poly.pdbx_seq_one_letter_code
_entity_poly.pdbx_strand_id
1 'polypeptide(L)'
;MGSWRVDFEPATLLPAEQPAITIAVTTAHEIPALKPARYAVVYSAGGKKWWHTSREDPLVHVTVRFLGANRPTRAHVYPDGTASIRPSRAARAVAEEDDGTLSPFTDEEVETGGN
;
A
#
# COMPACT_ATOMS: atom_id res chain seq x y z
N MET A 1 4.10 -1.95 23.80
CA MET A 1 3.99 -1.62 22.36
C MET A 1 5.30 -2.02 21.71
N GLY A 2 5.28 -2.95 20.75
CA GLY A 2 6.49 -3.27 20.00
C GLY A 2 6.92 -2.03 19.21
N SER A 3 8.18 -1.63 19.34
CA SER A 3 8.74 -0.51 18.58
C SER A 3 8.66 -0.80 17.09
N TRP A 4 8.11 0.12 16.30
CA TRP A 4 8.18 0.07 14.84
C TRP A 4 9.63 -0.09 14.38
N ARG A 5 9.87 -0.96 13.41
CA ARG A 5 11.21 -1.17 12.83
C ARG A 5 11.13 -1.52 11.35
N VAL A 6 12.19 -1.19 10.62
CA VAL A 6 12.38 -1.53 9.21
C VAL A 6 13.65 -2.35 9.10
N ASP A 7 13.49 -3.59 8.64
CA ASP A 7 14.57 -4.55 8.41
C ASP A 7 14.89 -4.63 6.90
N PHE A 8 16.13 -4.97 6.55
CA PHE A 8 16.61 -5.03 5.17
C PHE A 8 17.10 -6.44 4.82
N GLU A 9 16.70 -6.95 3.65
CA GLU A 9 17.09 -8.28 3.17
C GLU A 9 17.69 -8.22 1.75
N PRO A 10 19.03 -8.37 1.60
CA PRO A 10 20.04 -8.56 2.66
C PRO A 10 20.45 -7.25 3.35
N ALA A 11 20.72 -7.29 4.66
CA ALA A 11 21.02 -6.11 5.47
C ALA A 11 22.32 -5.38 5.07
N THR A 12 23.22 -6.04 4.35
CA THR A 12 24.52 -5.47 3.93
C THR A 12 24.48 -4.75 2.60
N LEU A 13 23.38 -4.83 1.86
CA LEU A 13 23.28 -4.21 0.54
C LEU A 13 23.08 -2.70 0.68
N LEU A 14 23.91 -1.92 -0.03
CA LEU A 14 23.84 -0.46 -0.16
C LEU A 14 23.44 0.25 1.16
N PRO A 15 24.23 0.11 2.23
CA PRO A 15 23.87 0.61 3.56
C PRO A 15 23.66 2.14 3.59
N ALA A 16 24.28 2.88 2.67
CA ALA A 16 24.08 4.33 2.54
C ALA A 16 22.65 4.71 2.10
N GLU A 17 21.92 3.83 1.40
CA GLU A 17 20.55 4.09 0.96
C GLU A 17 19.49 3.74 2.03
N GLN A 18 19.85 2.88 2.99
CA GLN A 18 18.92 2.37 3.99
C GLN A 18 18.25 3.46 4.85
N PRO A 19 18.92 4.56 5.27
CA PRO A 19 18.26 5.63 6.02
C PRO A 19 17.12 6.29 5.23
N ALA A 20 17.34 6.60 3.96
CA ALA A 20 16.33 7.22 3.11
C ALA A 20 15.14 6.27 2.85
N ILE A 21 15.43 5.00 2.60
CA ILE A 21 14.39 3.96 2.45
C ILE A 21 13.60 3.81 3.75
N THR A 22 14.26 3.82 4.91
CA THR A 22 13.60 3.70 6.22
C THR A 22 12.60 4.85 6.44
N ILE A 23 12.98 6.08 6.06
CA ILE A 23 12.07 7.23 6.13
C ILE A 23 10.86 7.01 5.22
N ALA A 24 11.06 6.67 3.95
CA ALA A 24 9.97 6.43 3.00
C ALA A 24 9.01 5.32 3.47
N VAL A 25 9.56 4.20 3.97
CA VAL A 25 8.77 3.07 4.51
C VAL A 25 8.02 3.44 5.78
N THR A 26 8.61 4.27 6.64
CA THR A 26 7.94 4.76 7.85
C THR A 26 6.82 5.74 7.50
N THR A 27 7.02 6.62 6.51
CA THR A 27 5.94 7.48 5.98
C THR A 27 4.81 6.63 5.40
N ALA A 28 5.12 5.59 4.62
CA ALA A 28 4.13 4.68 4.07
C ALA A 28 3.36 3.91 5.17
N HIS A 29 3.96 3.66 6.34
CA HIS A 29 3.30 2.98 7.46
C HIS A 29 2.11 3.76 8.03
N GLU A 30 2.05 5.08 7.82
CA GLU A 30 0.90 5.91 8.22
C GLU A 30 -0.36 5.62 7.39
N ILE A 31 -0.25 4.91 6.26
CA ILE A 31 -1.41 4.46 5.48
C ILE A 31 -2.26 3.52 6.35
N PRO A 32 -3.59 3.74 6.48
CA PRO A 32 -4.45 2.96 7.38
C PRO A 32 -4.37 1.44 7.20
N ALA A 33 -4.19 0.97 5.97
CA ALA A 33 -4.07 -0.45 5.66
C ALA A 33 -2.73 -1.08 6.10
N LEU A 34 -1.70 -0.27 6.37
CA LEU A 34 -0.35 -0.72 6.77
C LEU A 34 -0.08 -0.49 8.26
N LYS A 35 -0.77 0.47 8.88
CA LYS A 35 -0.64 0.83 10.30
C LYS A 35 -0.73 -0.33 11.30
N PRO A 36 -1.53 -1.40 11.07
CA PRO A 36 -1.55 -2.56 11.95
C PRO A 36 -0.24 -3.37 12.00
N ALA A 37 0.66 -3.17 11.04
CA ALA A 37 1.95 -3.85 11.01
C ALA A 37 2.86 -3.37 12.15
N ARG A 38 3.64 -4.31 12.70
CA ARG A 38 4.63 -4.06 13.76
C ARG A 38 6.02 -3.77 13.22
N TYR A 39 6.34 -4.30 12.04
CA TYR A 39 7.62 -4.10 11.39
C TYR A 39 7.49 -4.29 9.88
N ALA A 40 8.46 -3.77 9.14
CA ALA A 40 8.57 -3.93 7.70
C ALA A 40 9.89 -4.62 7.31
N VAL A 41 9.87 -5.40 6.23
CA VAL A 41 11.07 -5.99 5.62
C VAL A 41 11.17 -5.49 4.18
N VAL A 42 12.29 -4.86 3.86
CA VAL A 42 12.62 -4.36 2.51
C VAL A 42 13.41 -5.44 1.77
N TYR A 43 12.94 -5.81 0.58
CA TYR A 43 13.58 -6.82 -0.27
C TYR A 43 14.34 -6.20 -1.42
N SER A 44 15.57 -6.67 -1.61
CA SER A 44 16.38 -6.29 -2.76
C SER A 44 15.84 -6.88 -4.06
N ALA A 45 15.86 -6.09 -5.14
CA ALA A 45 15.55 -6.57 -6.47
C ALA A 45 16.76 -7.30 -7.05
N GLY A 46 16.64 -8.63 -7.16
CA GLY A 46 17.70 -9.49 -7.69
C GLY A 46 18.99 -9.46 -6.88
N GLY A 47 18.94 -9.10 -5.59
CA GLY A 47 20.11 -9.10 -4.70
C GLY A 47 21.09 -7.93 -4.91
N LYS A 48 20.78 -6.96 -5.78
CA LYS A 48 21.76 -5.95 -6.24
C LYS A 48 21.34 -4.50 -6.01
N LYS A 49 20.04 -4.23 -5.87
CA LYS A 49 19.51 -2.88 -5.74
C LYS A 49 18.28 -2.86 -4.84
N TRP A 50 18.05 -1.74 -4.17
CA TRP A 50 16.82 -1.50 -3.43
C TRP A 50 15.74 -0.93 -4.35
N TRP A 51 16.06 0.20 -4.99
CA TRP A 51 15.17 0.90 -5.91
C TRP A 51 15.14 0.23 -7.27
N HIS A 52 13.93 -0.07 -7.77
CA HIS A 52 13.73 -0.70 -9.05
C HIS A 52 12.35 -0.35 -9.63
N THR A 53 12.15 -0.69 -10.89
CA THR A 53 10.86 -0.61 -11.56
C THR A 53 10.43 -2.02 -11.93
N SER A 54 9.12 -2.23 -12.10
CA SER A 54 8.58 -3.50 -12.55
C SER A 54 7.72 -3.29 -13.79
N ARG A 55 7.47 -4.35 -14.56
CA ARG A 55 6.60 -4.25 -15.75
C ARG A 55 5.20 -3.75 -15.41
N GLU A 56 4.74 -4.05 -14.20
CA GLU A 56 3.40 -3.75 -13.72
C GLU A 56 3.35 -2.44 -12.91
N ASP A 57 4.51 -1.83 -12.64
CA ASP A 57 4.65 -0.56 -11.92
C ASP A 57 5.87 0.19 -12.47
N PRO A 58 5.66 1.13 -13.42
CA PRO A 58 6.74 1.82 -14.11
C PRO A 58 7.45 2.84 -13.23
N LEU A 59 6.91 3.16 -12.04
CA LEU A 59 7.51 4.08 -11.11
C LEU A 59 8.61 3.40 -10.29
N VAL A 60 9.65 4.15 -9.93
CA VAL A 60 10.75 3.65 -9.10
C VAL A 60 10.23 3.38 -7.69
N HIS A 61 10.40 2.17 -7.20
CA HIS A 61 9.93 1.75 -5.87
C HIS A 61 10.89 0.74 -5.22
N VAL A 62 10.71 0.54 -3.92
CA VAL A 62 11.25 -0.62 -3.18
C VAL A 62 10.14 -1.64 -2.93
N THR A 63 10.48 -2.93 -2.89
CA THR A 63 9.53 -3.98 -2.50
C THR A 63 9.55 -4.14 -0.98
N VAL A 64 8.40 -3.99 -0.33
CA VAL A 64 8.30 -4.06 1.13
C VAL A 64 7.21 -5.03 1.56
N ARG A 65 7.46 -5.79 2.62
CA ARG A 65 6.43 -6.54 3.34
C ARG A 65 6.22 -5.96 4.72
N PHE A 66 4.99 -5.55 5.00
CA PHE A 66 4.52 -5.11 6.30
C PHE A 66 3.99 -6.33 7.08
N LEU A 67 4.57 -6.59 8.25
CA LEU A 67 4.42 -7.81 9.03
C LEU A 67 3.98 -7.52 10.46
N GLY A 68 3.52 -8.55 11.18
CA GLY A 68 3.07 -8.44 12.57
C GLY A 68 1.63 -7.96 12.76
N ALA A 69 0.89 -7.76 11.66
CA ALA A 69 -0.56 -7.66 11.64
C ALA A 69 -1.20 -9.05 11.43
N ASN A 70 -2.53 -9.16 11.58
CA ASN A 70 -3.29 -10.38 11.27
C ASN A 70 -3.05 -10.87 9.83
N ARG A 71 -2.71 -9.95 8.92
CA ARG A 71 -2.39 -10.26 7.52
C ARG A 71 -1.09 -9.56 7.09
N PRO A 72 -0.09 -10.32 6.62
CA PRO A 72 1.06 -9.76 5.92
C PRO A 72 0.63 -9.00 4.66
N THR A 73 1.13 -7.78 4.49
CA THR A 73 0.81 -6.93 3.33
C THR A 73 2.07 -6.65 2.54
N ARG A 74 2.06 -7.00 1.25
CA ARG A 74 3.12 -6.61 0.32
C ARG A 74 2.74 -5.30 -0.35
N ALA A 75 3.65 -4.34 -0.35
CA ALA A 75 3.47 -3.05 -0.99
C ALA A 75 4.73 -2.66 -1.78
N HIS A 76 4.54 -1.79 -2.76
CA HIS A 76 5.61 -1.02 -3.38
C HIS A 76 5.65 0.33 -2.70
N VAL A 77 6.80 0.73 -2.14
CA VAL A 77 6.97 2.03 -1.52
C VAL A 77 7.81 2.91 -2.43
N TYR A 78 7.33 4.11 -2.69
CA TYR A 78 7.96 5.08 -3.58
C TYR A 78 8.87 6.04 -2.79
N PRO A 79 9.81 6.75 -3.45
CA PRO A 79 10.74 7.66 -2.78
C PRO A 79 10.08 8.79 -1.97
N ASP A 80 8.86 9.19 -2.35
CA ASP A 80 8.06 10.21 -1.67
C ASP A 80 7.33 9.69 -0.42
N GLY A 81 7.44 8.38 -0.12
CA GLY A 81 6.76 7.75 1.00
C GLY A 81 5.32 7.33 0.72
N THR A 82 4.82 7.51 -0.51
CA THR A 82 3.56 6.89 -0.93
C THR A 82 3.77 5.39 -1.14
N ALA A 83 2.67 4.62 -1.15
CA ALA A 83 2.76 3.18 -1.40
C ALA A 83 1.60 2.62 -2.21
N SER A 84 1.93 1.70 -3.12
CA SER A 84 0.96 0.88 -3.83
C SER A 84 0.83 -0.46 -3.13
N ILE A 85 -0.31 -0.64 -2.47
CA ILE A 85 -0.70 -1.89 -1.83
C ILE A 85 -1.48 -2.65 -2.88
N ARG A 86 -0.82 -3.60 -3.58
CA ARG A 86 -1.60 -4.50 -4.43
C ARG A 86 -2.68 -5.14 -3.56
N PRO A 87 -3.96 -5.08 -3.95
CA PRO A 87 -4.97 -5.79 -3.23
C PRO A 87 -4.59 -7.26 -3.27
N SER A 88 -4.10 -7.77 -2.14
CA SER A 88 -4.05 -9.20 -1.87
C SER A 88 -5.41 -9.77 -2.30
N ARG A 89 -5.44 -10.98 -2.88
CA ARG A 89 -6.65 -11.56 -3.51
C ARG A 89 -7.94 -11.45 -2.67
N ALA A 90 -7.85 -11.31 -1.34
CA ALA A 90 -9.02 -11.12 -0.49
C ALA A 90 -9.52 -9.67 -0.32
N ALA A 91 -8.77 -8.63 -0.73
CA ALA A 91 -9.30 -7.27 -0.83
C ALA A 91 -10.17 -7.08 -2.09
N ARG A 92 -9.90 -7.86 -3.15
CA ARG A 92 -10.79 -7.95 -4.32
C ARG A 92 -12.16 -8.55 -3.99
N ALA A 93 -12.20 -9.50 -3.05
CA ALA A 93 -13.46 -10.15 -2.65
C ALA A 93 -14.39 -9.23 -1.84
N VAL A 94 -13.86 -8.21 -1.14
CA VAL A 94 -14.69 -7.28 -0.34
C VAL A 94 -15.10 -6.06 -1.17
N ALA A 95 -14.31 -5.66 -2.17
CA ALA A 95 -14.67 -4.56 -3.06
C ALA A 95 -15.72 -4.93 -4.12
N GLU A 96 -15.99 -6.21 -4.36
CA GLU A 96 -17.11 -6.68 -5.21
C GLU A 96 -18.45 -6.76 -4.45
N GLU A 97 -18.47 -6.63 -3.11
CA GLU A 97 -19.71 -6.65 -2.31
C GLU A 97 -20.24 -5.24 -1.97
N ASP A 98 -19.57 -4.18 -2.42
CA ASP A 98 -19.97 -2.77 -2.21
C ASP A 98 -20.30 -2.06 -3.54
N ASP A 99 -20.92 -2.78 -4.50
CA ASP A 99 -21.67 -2.17 -5.61
C ASP A 99 -23.13 -1.92 -5.20
N GLY A 100 -23.30 -1.37 -3.99
CA GLY A 100 -24.58 -1.08 -3.36
C GLY A 100 -24.93 0.41 -3.35
N THR A 101 -24.32 1.22 -4.21
CA THR A 101 -24.68 2.65 -4.30
C THR A 101 -25.61 2.89 -5.48
N LEU A 102 -26.91 2.77 -5.20
CA LEU A 102 -27.97 3.42 -5.96
C LEU A 102 -27.60 4.89 -6.19
N SER A 103 -27.37 5.28 -7.44
CA SER A 103 -27.30 6.68 -7.87
C SER A 103 -28.61 7.41 -7.52
N PRO A 104 -28.63 8.48 -6.72
CA PRO A 104 -29.81 9.32 -6.57
C PRO A 104 -29.64 10.61 -7.37
N PHE A 105 -29.62 10.48 -8.70
CA PHE A 105 -29.90 11.54 -9.67
C PHE A 105 -30.54 10.77 -10.84
N THR A 106 -31.83 10.88 -11.19
CA THR A 106 -32.63 12.07 -11.52
C THR A 106 -34.08 11.59 -11.75
N ASP A 107 -35.10 12.33 -11.29
CA ASP A 107 -36.39 12.60 -11.99
C ASP A 107 -37.28 13.42 -11.04
N GLU A 108 -37.28 14.75 -11.15
CA GLU A 108 -38.37 15.53 -11.76
C GLU A 108 -39.69 15.48 -10.95
N GLU A 109 -39.91 16.53 -10.14
CA GLU A 109 -41.23 16.93 -9.66
C GLU A 109 -42.12 17.27 -10.88
N VAL A 110 -43.06 16.40 -11.20
CA VAL A 110 -44.26 16.78 -11.97
C VAL A 110 -45.42 16.89 -10.98
N GLU A 111 -45.58 18.08 -10.41
CA GLU A 111 -46.89 18.54 -9.95
C GLU A 111 -47.69 18.99 -11.17
N THR A 112 -48.72 18.25 -11.55
CA THR A 112 -49.94 18.90 -12.04
C THR A 112 -51.15 18.06 -11.68
N GLY A 113 -52.01 18.64 -10.86
CA GLY A 113 -53.15 18.00 -10.24
C GLY A 113 -54.25 17.59 -11.22
N GLY A 114 -55.09 16.69 -10.72
CA GLY A 114 -56.37 16.39 -11.33
C GLY A 114 -57.35 17.55 -11.18
N ASN A 115 -58.15 17.73 -12.22
CA ASN A 115 -59.60 17.60 -12.16
C ASN A 115 -60.17 17.49 -13.59
#